data_AF-A0AAE0A087-F1
#
_entry.id   AF-A0AAE0A087-F1
#
_cell.length_a   1.000
_cell.length_b   1.000
_cell.length_c   1.000
_cell.angle_alpha   90.00
_cell.angle_beta   90.00
_cell.angle_gamma   90.00
#
_symmetry.space_group_name_H-M   'P 1'
#
loop_
_entity.id
_entity.type
_entity.pdbx_description
1 polymer ?
#
loop_
_entity_poly.entity_id
_entity_poly.type
_entity_poly.pdbx_seq_one_letter_code
_entity_poly.pdbx_strand_id
1 'polypeptide(L)'
;MDNVRTIYGIPDNVVLRAAKEHEQADWDIPGWTCFYEYNFCQGLRFSFPSLARRLLVYYDIAPDQLMPNSWRILISLTVLREKYSLQFGLGLLLYNYYLKEHVHEKCRFSLILRSNATQLITDLTTNDRRWKDTFFFTKGPLIDGPFGNEKYVYQRVCTRYGECLTSSVV
;
A
#
# COMPACT_ATOMS: atom_id res chain seq x y z
N MET A 1 0.84 9.53 -19.15
CA MET A 1 0.97 8.30 -18.35
C MET A 1 2.17 7.44 -18.78
N ASP A 2 2.63 7.52 -20.03
CA ASP A 2 3.78 6.74 -20.49
C ASP A 2 5.10 7.10 -19.79
N ASN A 3 5.25 8.36 -19.37
CA ASN A 3 6.37 8.79 -18.54
C ASN A 3 6.34 8.11 -17.15
N VAL A 4 5.19 8.15 -16.46
CA VAL A 4 4.96 7.46 -15.16
C VAL A 4 5.25 5.96 -15.27
N ARG A 5 4.78 5.33 -16.35
CA ARG A 5 5.03 3.92 -16.63
C ARG A 5 6.53 3.62 -16.66
N THR A 6 7.28 4.39 -17.45
CA THR A 6 8.72 4.20 -17.66
C THR A 6 9.52 4.47 -16.39
N ILE A 7 9.24 5.59 -15.69
CA ILE A 7 9.95 5.96 -14.46
C ILE A 7 9.77 4.92 -13.36
N TYR A 8 8.56 4.36 -13.22
CA TYR A 8 8.21 3.47 -12.12
C TYR A 8 8.24 1.98 -12.48
N GLY A 9 8.63 1.65 -13.71
CA GLY A 9 8.75 0.26 -14.20
C GLY A 9 7.42 -0.47 -14.34
N ILE A 10 6.33 0.25 -14.58
CA ILE A 10 4.98 -0.33 -14.60
C ILE A 10 4.80 -1.21 -15.87
N PRO A 11 4.48 -2.51 -15.76
CA PRO A 11 4.37 -3.40 -16.93
C PRO A 11 3.17 -3.08 -17.83
N ASP A 12 3.29 -3.30 -19.15
CA ASP A 12 2.25 -2.90 -20.14
C ASP A 12 0.88 -3.53 -19.91
N ASN A 13 0.82 -4.72 -19.29
CA ASN A 13 -0.43 -5.39 -18.92
C ASN A 13 -1.16 -4.73 -17.74
N VAL A 14 -0.56 -3.72 -17.12
CA VAL A 14 -1.18 -2.86 -16.11
C VAL A 14 -1.79 -1.64 -16.78
N VAL A 15 -3.09 -1.46 -16.62
CA VAL A 15 -3.79 -0.26 -17.10
C VAL A 15 -3.59 0.87 -16.09
N LEU A 16 -3.21 2.04 -16.60
CA LEU A 16 -3.03 3.26 -15.81
C LEU A 16 -4.08 4.30 -16.16
N ARG A 17 -4.58 5.00 -15.15
CA ARG A 17 -5.56 6.08 -15.32
C ARG A 17 -5.25 7.23 -14.37
N ALA A 18 -5.23 8.44 -14.91
CA ALA A 18 -5.10 9.65 -14.11
C ALA A 18 -6.36 9.85 -13.26
N ALA A 19 -6.21 10.45 -12.08
CA ALA A 19 -7.36 10.95 -11.35
C ALA A 19 -8.07 12.05 -12.15
N LYS A 20 -9.39 12.01 -12.18
CA LYS A 20 -10.20 13.14 -12.66
C LYS A 20 -10.25 14.23 -11.60
N GLU A 21 -10.56 15.47 -12.00
CA GLU A 21 -10.53 16.67 -11.14
C GLU A 21 -11.32 16.54 -9.82
N HIS A 22 -12.41 15.76 -9.81
CA HIS A 22 -13.27 15.56 -8.64
C HIS A 22 -13.04 14.22 -7.92
N GLU A 23 -12.27 13.29 -8.51
CA GLU A 23 -12.00 12.00 -7.87
C GLU A 23 -11.04 12.23 -6.70
N GLN A 24 -11.23 11.49 -5.61
CA GLN A 24 -10.32 11.50 -4.48
C GLN A 24 -9.62 10.15 -4.36
N ALA A 25 -8.41 10.16 -3.81
CA ALA A 25 -7.63 8.93 -3.64
C ALA A 25 -8.35 7.87 -2.81
N ASP A 26 -9.23 8.29 -1.89
CA ASP A 26 -10.03 7.44 -1.01
C ASP A 26 -11.45 7.15 -1.53
N TRP A 27 -11.74 7.43 -2.80
CA TRP A 27 -12.95 6.95 -3.47
C TRP A 27 -12.81 5.50 -3.91
N ASP A 28 -13.75 4.66 -3.52
CA ASP A 28 -13.77 3.26 -3.95
C ASP A 28 -14.29 3.21 -5.39
N ILE A 29 -13.41 2.81 -6.30
CA ILE A 29 -13.73 2.74 -7.72
C ILE A 29 -13.61 1.27 -8.12
N PRO A 30 -14.74 0.58 -8.38
CA PRO A 30 -14.75 -0.86 -8.61
C PRO A 30 -13.73 -1.31 -9.65
N GLY A 31 -12.85 -2.23 -9.24
CA GLY A 31 -11.80 -2.80 -10.09
C GLY A 31 -10.61 -1.88 -10.35
N TRP A 32 -10.47 -0.78 -9.61
CA TRP A 32 -9.32 0.11 -9.65
C TRP A 32 -8.64 0.18 -8.28
N THR A 33 -7.32 0.14 -8.29
CA THR A 33 -6.51 0.39 -7.10
C THR A 33 -5.83 1.74 -7.19
N CYS A 34 -6.00 2.56 -6.15
CA CYS A 34 -5.35 3.85 -6.02
C CYS A 34 -3.93 3.71 -5.48
N PHE A 35 -2.99 4.45 -6.06
CA PHE A 35 -1.66 4.65 -5.50
C PHE A 35 -1.30 6.13 -5.49
N TYR A 36 -0.71 6.59 -4.39
CA TYR A 36 -0.02 7.87 -4.38
C TYR A 36 1.30 7.77 -5.14
N GLU A 37 1.53 8.74 -6.03
CA GLU A 37 2.80 8.85 -6.77
C GLU A 37 3.98 8.97 -5.82
N TYR A 38 3.76 9.59 -4.66
CA TYR A 38 4.74 9.72 -3.59
C TYR A 38 5.42 8.39 -3.22
N ASN A 39 4.67 7.30 -3.14
CA ASN A 39 5.22 5.99 -2.78
C ASN A 39 6.26 5.51 -3.82
N PHE A 40 6.01 5.81 -5.09
CA PHE A 40 6.95 5.54 -6.17
C PHE A 40 8.16 6.48 -6.12
N CYS A 41 7.99 7.75 -5.77
CA CYS A 41 9.12 8.63 -5.48
C CYS A 41 10.00 8.11 -4.33
N GLN A 42 9.42 7.42 -3.34
CA GLN A 42 10.15 6.77 -2.24
C GLN A 42 10.78 5.41 -2.62
N GLY A 43 10.68 4.99 -3.88
CA GLY A 43 11.34 3.77 -4.37
C GLY A 43 10.41 2.56 -4.53
N LEU A 44 9.09 2.70 -4.37
CA LEU A 44 8.16 1.65 -4.80
C LEU A 44 8.35 1.43 -6.30
N ARG A 45 8.56 0.19 -6.72
CA ARG A 45 8.72 -0.22 -8.12
C ARG A 45 7.94 -1.49 -8.40
N PHE A 46 7.75 -1.79 -9.68
CA PHE A 46 7.19 -3.06 -10.12
C PHE A 46 8.29 -4.08 -10.45
N SER A 47 8.05 -5.38 -10.26
CA SER A 47 6.83 -6.01 -9.73
C SER A 47 6.53 -5.63 -8.27
N PHE A 48 5.25 -5.46 -7.94
CA PHE A 48 4.82 -4.93 -6.63
C PHE A 48 5.40 -5.75 -5.46
N PRO A 49 5.97 -5.11 -4.41
CA PRO A 49 6.67 -5.83 -3.35
C PRO A 49 5.82 -6.89 -2.66
N SER A 50 6.28 -8.14 -2.69
CA SER A 50 5.53 -9.28 -2.14
C SER A 50 5.21 -9.13 -0.65
N LEU A 51 6.08 -8.47 0.12
CA LEU A 51 5.86 -8.18 1.53
C LEU A 51 4.73 -7.17 1.75
N ALA A 52 4.73 -6.08 0.96
CA ALA A 52 3.67 -5.07 1.01
C ALA A 52 2.32 -5.70 0.65
N ARG A 53 2.27 -6.48 -0.44
CA ARG A 53 1.06 -7.20 -0.85
C ARG A 53 0.52 -8.10 0.26
N ARG A 54 1.38 -8.90 0.88
CA ARG A 54 0.97 -9.81 1.97
C ARG A 54 0.43 -9.04 3.18
N LEU A 55 1.03 -7.90 3.53
CA LEU A 55 0.54 -7.04 4.60
C LEU A 55 -0.86 -6.48 4.29
N LEU A 56 -1.04 -5.95 3.07
CA LEU A 56 -2.30 -5.38 2.62
C LEU A 56 -3.42 -6.42 2.62
N VAL A 57 -3.15 -7.64 2.15
CA VAL A 57 -4.11 -8.76 2.20
C VAL A 57 -4.40 -9.18 3.65
N TYR A 58 -3.38 -9.27 4.50
CA TYR A 58 -3.54 -9.69 5.89
C TYR A 58 -4.43 -8.74 6.70
N TYR A 59 -4.29 -7.43 6.47
CA TYR A 59 -5.10 -6.41 7.14
C TYR A 59 -6.35 -6.00 6.37
N ASP A 60 -6.57 -6.57 5.18
CA ASP A 60 -7.61 -6.19 4.24
C ASP A 60 -7.71 -4.67 4.04
N ILE A 61 -6.62 -4.05 3.59
CA ILE A 61 -6.56 -2.62 3.30
C ILE A 61 -5.99 -2.35 1.92
N ALA A 62 -6.40 -1.23 1.33
CA ALA A 62 -5.88 -0.75 0.06
C ALA A 62 -4.52 -0.03 0.22
N PRO A 63 -3.67 -0.01 -0.82
CA PRO A 63 -2.37 0.67 -0.79
C PRO A 63 -2.41 2.14 -0.38
N ASP A 64 -3.42 2.90 -0.80
CA ASP A 64 -3.58 4.30 -0.47
C ASP A 64 -3.90 4.54 1.02
N GLN A 65 -4.28 3.50 1.76
CA GLN A 65 -4.57 3.58 3.19
C GLN A 65 -3.30 3.54 4.06
N LEU A 66 -2.17 3.09 3.52
CA LEU A 66 -0.90 3.09 4.25
C LEU A 66 -0.23 4.47 4.24
N MET A 67 0.22 4.90 5.42
CA MET A 67 1.00 6.12 5.58
C MET A 67 2.43 6.00 5.04
N PRO A 68 3.08 7.13 4.66
CA PRO A 68 4.41 7.14 4.07
C PRO A 68 5.49 6.32 4.81
N ASN A 69 5.54 6.40 6.14
CA ASN A 69 6.52 5.62 6.91
C ASN A 69 6.29 4.11 6.85
N SER A 70 5.04 3.66 6.75
CA SER A 70 4.74 2.24 6.50
C SER A 70 5.31 1.80 5.16
N TRP A 71 5.16 2.62 4.12
CA TRP A 71 5.75 2.37 2.81
C TRP A 71 7.27 2.32 2.86
N ARG A 72 7.93 3.26 3.55
CA ARG A 72 9.39 3.22 3.73
C ARG A 72 9.85 1.94 4.40
N ILE A 73 9.19 1.51 5.46
CA ILE A 73 9.50 0.23 6.12
C ILE A 73 9.39 -0.91 5.12
N LEU A 74 8.26 -1.01 4.40
CA LEU A 74 8.01 -2.09 3.45
C LEU A 74 8.98 -2.10 2.26
N ILE A 75 9.26 -0.94 1.67
CA ILE A 75 10.17 -0.78 0.52
C ILE A 75 11.59 -1.10 0.96
N SER A 76 12.09 -0.46 2.03
CA SER A 76 13.46 -0.67 2.50
C SER A 76 13.69 -2.11 2.92
N LEU A 77 12.74 -2.73 3.62
CA LEU A 77 12.81 -4.15 3.95
C LEU A 77 12.86 -5.01 2.68
N THR A 78 12.02 -4.75 1.69
CA THR A 78 12.03 -5.50 0.42
C THR A 78 13.39 -5.40 -0.28
N VAL A 79 13.95 -4.19 -0.38
CA VAL A 79 15.28 -3.96 -0.97
C VAL A 79 16.38 -4.68 -0.20
N LEU A 80 16.38 -4.60 1.14
CA LEU A 80 17.34 -5.32 1.98
C LEU A 80 17.23 -6.84 1.82
N ARG A 81 15.99 -7.34 1.70
CA ARG A 81 15.70 -8.76 1.45
C ARG A 81 16.39 -9.25 0.18
N GLU A 82 16.21 -8.51 -0.90
CA GLU A 82 16.74 -8.85 -2.22
C GLU A 82 18.26 -8.70 -2.25
N LYS A 83 18.78 -7.57 -1.74
CA LYS A 83 20.21 -7.27 -1.74
C LYS A 83 21.04 -8.26 -0.94
N TYR A 84 20.53 -8.73 0.20
CA TYR A 84 21.26 -9.61 1.12
C TYR A 84 20.69 -11.03 1.20
N SER A 85 19.76 -11.40 0.30
CA SER A 85 19.10 -12.73 0.29
C SER A 85 18.50 -13.15 1.64
N LEU A 86 17.95 -12.19 2.39
CA LEU A 86 17.42 -12.46 3.73
C LEU A 86 16.11 -13.25 3.66
N GLN A 87 15.95 -14.19 4.59
CA GLN A 87 14.72 -14.94 4.77
C GLN A 87 13.86 -14.28 5.84
N PHE A 88 13.16 -13.20 5.48
CA PHE A 88 12.12 -12.63 6.33
C PHE A 88 10.85 -12.37 5.53
N GLY A 89 9.70 -12.50 6.20
CA GLY A 89 8.39 -12.36 5.60
C GLY A 89 7.41 -11.65 6.54
N LEU A 90 6.11 -11.76 6.22
CA LEU A 90 5.04 -11.09 6.96
C LEU A 90 5.07 -11.41 8.47
N GLY A 91 5.34 -12.65 8.88
CA GLY A 91 5.38 -13.03 10.29
C GLY A 91 6.41 -12.23 11.11
N LEU A 92 7.63 -12.04 10.60
CA LEU A 92 8.65 -11.25 11.28
C LEU A 92 8.29 -9.75 11.30
N LEU A 93 7.66 -9.26 10.23
CA LEU A 93 7.15 -7.89 10.19
C LEU A 93 6.09 -7.69 11.29
N LEU A 94 5.12 -8.60 11.41
CA LEU A 94 4.06 -8.56 12.43
C LEU A 94 4.56 -8.81 13.86
N TYR A 95 5.68 -9.53 14.00
CA TYR A 95 6.38 -9.70 15.27
C TYR A 95 7.00 -8.38 15.77
N ASN A 96 7.49 -7.53 14.88
CA ASN A 96 8.11 -6.25 15.26
C ASN A 96 7.11 -5.07 15.24
N TYR A 97 6.15 -5.10 14.32
CA TYR A 97 5.22 -4.01 14.06
C TYR A 97 3.77 -4.48 14.14
N TYR A 98 2.87 -3.56 14.41
CA TYR A 98 1.44 -3.76 14.21
C TYR A 98 0.85 -2.57 13.47
N LEU A 99 -0.24 -2.81 12.75
CA LEU A 99 -0.95 -1.74 12.06
C LEU A 99 -1.85 -0.98 13.05
N LYS A 100 -1.78 0.35 13.03
CA LYS A 100 -2.62 1.23 13.85
C LYS A 100 -3.22 2.32 12.98
N GLU A 101 -4.52 2.57 13.15
CA GLU A 101 -5.19 3.68 12.50
C GLU A 101 -4.71 5.03 13.07
N HIS A 102 -4.58 6.01 12.19
CA HIS A 102 -4.16 7.36 12.55
C HIS A 102 -5.30 8.10 13.26
N VAL A 103 -5.00 8.71 14.41
CA VAL A 103 -6.00 9.32 15.30
C VAL A 103 -6.78 10.46 14.63
N HIS A 104 -6.13 11.20 13.73
CA HIS A 104 -6.72 12.37 13.08
C HIS A 104 -7.08 12.16 11.61
N GLU A 105 -6.70 11.02 11.03
CA GLU A 105 -6.99 10.71 9.63
C GLU A 105 -7.58 9.31 9.54
N LYS A 106 -8.93 9.24 9.51
CA LYS A 106 -9.64 7.97 9.34
C LYS A 106 -9.15 7.23 8.09
N CYS A 107 -9.16 5.90 8.15
CA CYS A 107 -8.75 5.02 7.06
C CYS A 107 -7.28 5.17 6.67
N ARG A 108 -6.45 5.79 7.52
CA ARG A 108 -4.99 5.86 7.33
C ARG A 108 -4.30 5.07 8.41
N PHE A 109 -3.34 4.25 7.99
CA PHE A 109 -2.72 3.28 8.86
C PHE A 109 -1.21 3.38 8.85
N SER A 110 -0.63 3.30 10.04
CA SER A 110 0.81 3.28 10.25
C SER A 110 1.25 1.94 10.83
N LEU A 111 2.39 1.43 10.35
CA LEU A 111 3.12 0.37 11.04
C LEU A 111 3.79 0.97 12.28
N ILE A 112 3.34 0.55 13.45
CA ILE A 112 3.84 1.01 14.75
C ILE A 112 4.72 -0.07 15.34
N LEU A 113 5.91 0.33 15.80
CA LEU A 113 6.84 -0.56 16.48
C LEU A 113 6.21 -1.06 17.79
N ARG A 114 6.32 -2.36 18.06
CA ARG A 114 5.91 -2.92 19.35
C ARG A 114 6.92 -2.53 20.43
N SER A 115 6.45 -2.39 21.68
CA SER A 115 7.26 -1.87 22.80
C SER A 115 8.58 -2.60 23.04
N ASN A 116 8.64 -3.91 22.77
CA ASN A 116 9.82 -4.74 22.99
C ASN A 116 10.52 -5.15 21.68
N ALA A 117 10.18 -4.51 20.56
CA ALA A 117 10.73 -4.83 19.25
C ALA A 117 11.88 -3.89 18.88
N THR A 118 12.74 -4.35 17.98
CA THR A 118 13.82 -3.53 17.42
C THR A 118 13.33 -2.83 16.16
N GLN A 119 13.58 -1.52 16.07
CA GLN A 119 13.29 -0.76 14.87
C GLN A 119 14.19 -1.25 13.72
N LEU A 120 13.59 -1.84 12.70
CA LEU A 120 14.32 -2.41 11.57
C LEU A 120 14.82 -1.34 10.59
N ILE A 121 14.06 -0.26 10.40
CA ILE A 121 14.38 0.87 9.53
C ILE A 121 14.34 2.15 10.35
N THR A 122 15.49 2.83 10.45
CA THR A 122 15.67 4.04 11.29
C THR A 122 15.42 5.34 10.54
N ASP A 123 15.55 5.34 9.21
CA ASP A 123 15.31 6.52 8.37
C ASP A 123 13.81 6.72 8.12
N LEU A 124 13.09 7.13 9.16
CA LEU A 124 11.67 7.49 9.11
C LEU A 124 11.52 9.00 9.34
N THR A 125 10.68 9.64 8.54
CA THR A 125 10.42 11.09 8.63
C THR A 125 9.19 11.36 9.50
N THR A 126 9.08 12.55 10.10
CA THR A 126 7.95 12.89 10.98
C THR A 126 6.96 13.89 10.36
N ASN A 127 7.18 14.33 9.12
CA ASN A 127 6.36 15.38 8.51
C ASN A 127 6.39 15.37 6.97
N ASP A 128 6.04 14.24 6.36
CA ASP A 128 5.81 14.23 4.91
C ASP A 128 4.58 15.10 4.61
N ARG A 129 4.80 16.27 4.03
CA ARG A 129 3.73 17.14 3.55
C ARG A 129 3.41 16.77 2.11
N ARG A 130 2.15 16.99 1.71
CA ARG A 130 1.72 16.91 0.31
C ARG A 130 1.89 15.53 -0.36
N TRP A 131 2.16 14.47 0.40
CA TRP A 131 2.27 13.10 -0.12
C TRP A 131 0.97 12.58 -0.75
N LYS A 132 -0.16 13.23 -0.47
CA LYS A 132 -1.49 12.92 -1.00
C LYS A 132 -1.86 13.69 -2.27
N ASP A 133 -1.06 14.68 -2.67
CA ASP A 133 -1.42 15.64 -3.73
C ASP A 133 -1.53 14.99 -5.11
N THR A 134 -0.79 13.90 -5.33
CA THR A 134 -0.75 13.24 -6.63
C THR A 134 -0.91 11.74 -6.49
N PHE A 135 -1.88 11.21 -7.22
CA PHE A 135 -2.23 9.80 -7.22
C PHE A 135 -2.76 9.40 -8.59
N PHE A 136 -2.74 8.10 -8.85
CA PHE A 136 -3.27 7.50 -10.05
C PHE A 136 -3.92 6.17 -9.73
N PHE A 137 -4.79 5.74 -10.63
CA PHE A 137 -5.50 4.48 -10.53
C PHE A 137 -4.87 3.45 -11.46
N THR A 138 -4.90 2.21 -11.00
CA THR A 138 -4.32 1.08 -11.70
C THR A 138 -5.31 -0.07 -11.76
N LYS A 139 -5.24 -0.89 -12.81
CA LYS A 139 -6.02 -2.10 -12.96
C LYS A 139 -5.19 -3.19 -13.63
N GLY A 140 -5.31 -4.43 -13.17
CA GLY A 140 -4.54 -5.58 -13.68
C GLY A 140 -3.77 -6.30 -12.59
N PRO A 141 -2.82 -7.18 -12.93
CA PRO A 141 -2.17 -8.12 -11.99
C PRO A 141 -1.15 -7.47 -11.05
N LEU A 142 -1.25 -6.15 -10.81
CA LEU A 142 -0.39 -5.39 -9.89
C LEU A 142 -0.36 -6.03 -8.50
N ILE A 143 -1.51 -6.55 -8.10
CA ILE A 143 -1.80 -7.08 -6.78
C ILE A 143 -2.47 -8.46 -6.88
N ASP A 144 -3.25 -8.69 -7.93
CA ASP A 144 -3.88 -9.99 -8.24
C ASP A 144 -2.89 -11.05 -8.79
N GLY A 145 -1.60 -10.98 -8.43
CA GLY A 145 -0.58 -11.98 -8.79
C GLY A 145 -0.84 -13.36 -8.16
N PRO A 146 -0.12 -14.42 -8.60
CA PRO A 146 -0.60 -15.78 -8.91
C PRO A 146 -0.97 -16.68 -7.71
N PHE A 147 -1.55 -16.13 -6.66
CA PHE A 147 -2.23 -16.90 -5.61
C PHE A 147 -3.68 -17.11 -6.03
N GLY A 148 -3.90 -18.06 -6.95
CA GLY A 148 -5.22 -18.54 -7.33
C GLY A 148 -6.06 -17.54 -8.13
N ASN A 149 -7.12 -18.03 -8.76
CA ASN A 149 -8.06 -17.25 -9.57
C ASN A 149 -8.97 -16.29 -8.73
N GLU A 150 -8.50 -15.85 -7.57
CA GLU A 150 -9.25 -15.00 -6.66
C GLU A 150 -8.99 -13.53 -7.01
N LYS A 151 -10.05 -12.82 -7.43
CA LYS A 151 -10.02 -11.37 -7.52
C LYS A 151 -9.97 -10.82 -6.10
N TYR A 152 -8.85 -10.25 -5.69
CA TYR A 152 -8.76 -9.63 -4.37
C TYR A 152 -9.46 -8.26 -4.43
N VAL A 153 -10.69 -8.21 -3.97
CA VAL A 153 -11.37 -6.95 -3.67
C VAL A 153 -10.97 -6.55 -2.26
N TYR A 154 -10.06 -5.60 -2.14
CA TYR A 154 -9.74 -5.00 -0.85
C TYR A 154 -11.00 -4.36 -0.27
N GLN A 155 -11.44 -4.79 0.91
CA GLN A 155 -12.44 -4.00 1.61
C GLN A 155 -11.75 -2.74 2.11
N ARG A 156 -12.18 -1.58 1.62
CA ARG A 156 -11.87 -0.35 2.35
C ARG A 156 -12.60 -0.42 3.68
N VAL A 157 -11.82 -0.58 4.76
CA VAL A 157 -12.32 -0.68 6.13
C VAL A 157 -13.16 0.54 6.56
N CYS A 158 -13.12 1.67 5.83
CA CYS A 158 -14.12 2.73 5.98
C CYS A 158 -14.19 3.62 4.72
N THR A 159 -15.41 3.93 4.28
CA THR A 159 -15.72 5.12 3.48
C THR A 159 -15.86 6.30 4.46
N ARG A 160 -15.61 7.54 4.00
CA ARG A 160 -15.34 8.72 4.85
C ARG A 160 -16.46 9.20 5.79
N TYR A 161 -17.53 8.43 6.01
CA TYR A 161 -18.68 8.75 6.87
C TYR A 161 -19.29 7.57 7.65
N GLY A 162 -18.50 6.55 8.02
CA GLY A 162 -18.96 5.59 9.04
C GLY A 162 -20.13 4.68 8.65
N GLU A 163 -20.29 4.37 7.36
CA GLU A 163 -21.11 3.23 6.95
C GLU A 163 -20.18 2.10 6.50
N CYS A 164 -19.98 1.14 7.39
CA CYS A 164 -19.68 -0.22 6.99
C CYS A 164 -20.84 -0.69 6.10
N LEU A 165 -20.59 -0.99 4.83
CA LEU A 165 -21.45 -1.97 4.16
C LEU A 165 -21.11 -3.32 4.79
N THR A 166 -21.96 -3.65 5.75
CA THR A 166 -22.23 -4.95 6.35
C THR A 166 -21.50 -6.13 5.74
N SER A 167 -20.82 -6.86 6.62
CA SER A 167 -20.67 -8.31 6.52
C SER A 167 -21.88 -8.92 5.84
N SER A 168 -21.68 -9.43 4.63
CA SER A 168 -22.55 -10.46 4.07
C SER A 168 -21.68 -11.68 3.90
N VAL A 169 -21.41 -12.32 5.04
CA VAL A 169 -21.22 -13.77 5.03
C VAL A 169 -22.62 -14.36 4.93
N VAL A 170 -23.03 -14.71 3.71
CA VAL A 170 -23.76 -15.94 3.41
C VAL A 170 -23.22 -16.49 2.11
#